data_AF-A0A2P4YJ94-F1
#
_entry.id   AF-A0A2P4YJ94-F1
#
_cell.length_a   1.000
_cell.length_b   1.000
_cell.length_c   1.000
_cell.angle_alpha   90.00
_cell.angle_beta   90.00
_cell.angle_gamma   90.00
#
_symmetry.space_group_name_H-M   'P 1'
#
loop_
_entity.id
_entity.type
_entity.pdbx_description
1 polymer ?
#
loop_
_entity_poly.entity_id
_entity_poly.type
_entity_poly.pdbx_seq_one_letter_code
_entity_poly.pdbx_strand_id
1 'polypeptide(L)'
;MLDGHDTGECTEPTDFDLLLPFCKAVVPYTACLPRYQSLWYNHSALSKDRFVEQMFTKLVTQRKIFETNSTMADDDTDEWSGTRSITPRFTDNPDCENAFRNYFCWLNFPRCDSEGQSLLLCRSVCENFMAACQYSSDLWRCGDPKYVNARSAEISTTWVGQKLVYYRAPFPGSPFKDNVVDPDTDKPVVVCTPSLENTAQSTLTSTSRVVLLLLAAILWCILIFS
;
A
#
# COMPACT_ATOMS: atom_id res chain seq x y z
N MET A 1 9.51 -8.36 26.36
CA MET A 1 8.23 -7.65 26.25
C MET A 1 8.61 -6.20 26.02
N LEU A 2 8.57 -5.71 24.78
CA LEU A 2 8.68 -4.27 24.54
C LEU A 2 7.30 -3.75 24.92
N ASP A 3 7.17 -3.25 26.15
CA ASP A 3 5.94 -2.61 26.63
C ASP A 3 5.72 -1.36 25.78
N GLY A 4 5.03 -1.54 24.66
CA GLY A 4 4.48 -0.44 23.89
C GLY A 4 3.50 0.28 24.78
N HIS A 5 3.74 1.57 25.02
CA HIS A 5 2.74 2.40 25.68
C HIS A 5 1.41 2.25 24.93
N ASP A 6 0.33 2.02 25.68
CA ASP A 6 -1.04 1.88 25.18
C ASP A 6 -1.51 3.24 24.63
N THR A 7 -1.06 3.55 23.42
CA THR A 7 -1.18 4.87 22.78
C THR A 7 -2.36 4.94 21.82
N GLY A 8 -3.10 3.84 21.67
CA GLY A 8 -4.21 3.75 20.75
C GLY A 8 -5.30 2.76 21.19
N GLU A 9 -6.42 2.82 20.49
CA GLU A 9 -7.62 2.02 20.74
C GLU A 9 -8.21 1.55 19.43
N CYS A 10 -8.69 0.31 19.41
CA CYS A 10 -9.43 -0.22 18.29
C CYS A 10 -10.82 0.39 18.29
N THR A 11 -11.09 1.20 17.27
CA THR A 11 -12.36 1.90 17.10
C THR A 11 -13.05 1.38 15.85
N GLU A 12 -14.38 1.23 15.89
CA GLU A 12 -15.18 0.77 14.76
C GLU A 12 -15.40 1.90 13.72
N PRO A 13 -15.56 1.57 12.43
CA PRO A 13 -15.78 2.58 11.38
C PRO A 13 -16.93 3.55 11.66
N THR A 14 -17.99 3.09 12.32
CA THR A 14 -19.14 3.94 12.71
C THR A 14 -18.76 5.05 13.69
N ASP A 15 -17.73 4.82 14.50
CA ASP A 15 -17.37 5.68 15.63
C ASP A 15 -16.24 6.65 15.29
N PHE A 16 -15.49 6.40 14.21
CA PHE A 16 -14.42 7.28 13.74
C PHE A 16 -14.68 7.97 12.41
N ASP A 17 -15.91 7.86 11.88
CA ASP A 17 -16.27 8.37 10.56
C ASP A 17 -16.01 9.87 10.38
N LEU A 18 -16.16 10.65 11.46
CA LEU A 18 -15.86 12.09 11.52
C LEU A 18 -14.41 12.39 11.96
N LEU A 19 -13.69 11.38 12.46
CA LEU A 19 -12.34 11.52 12.97
C LEU A 19 -11.27 11.31 11.89
N LEU A 20 -11.60 10.61 10.80
CA LEU A 20 -10.67 10.33 9.68
C LEU A 20 -11.15 10.92 8.34
N PRO A 21 -11.36 12.24 8.21
CA PRO A 21 -11.85 12.83 6.96
C PRO A 21 -11.02 12.46 5.71
N PHE A 22 -9.70 12.30 5.84
CA PHE A 22 -8.81 11.93 4.75
C PHE A 22 -8.72 10.40 4.54
N CYS A 23 -8.46 9.62 5.59
CA CYS A 23 -8.24 8.18 5.43
C CYS A 23 -9.51 7.31 5.45
N LYS A 24 -10.68 7.85 5.83
CA LYS A 24 -11.96 7.10 5.88
C LYS A 24 -12.25 6.29 4.63
N ALA A 25 -12.03 6.85 3.45
CA ALA A 25 -12.35 6.21 2.17
C ALA A 25 -11.60 4.88 1.96
N VAL A 26 -10.48 4.67 2.66
CA VAL A 26 -9.59 3.52 2.47
C VAL A 26 -9.49 2.65 3.73
N VAL A 27 -10.06 3.07 4.86
CA VAL A 27 -10.05 2.36 6.14
C VAL A 27 -11.48 1.87 6.48
N PRO A 28 -12.00 0.80 5.82
CA PRO A 28 -13.36 0.31 6.01
C PRO A 28 -13.51 -0.67 7.19
N TYR A 29 -12.52 -0.73 8.09
CA TYR A 29 -12.40 -1.77 9.12
C TYR A 29 -12.13 -1.16 10.49
N THR A 30 -12.30 -1.95 11.55
CA THR A 30 -11.89 -1.59 12.91
C THR A 30 -10.40 -1.25 12.93
N ALA A 31 -10.08 0.00 13.25
CA ALA A 31 -8.73 0.55 13.12
C ALA A 31 -8.19 1.00 14.47
N CYS A 32 -6.87 0.88 14.65
CA CYS A 32 -6.18 1.37 15.82
C CYS A 32 -5.96 2.89 15.68
N LEU A 33 -6.67 3.66 16.53
CA LEU A 33 -6.63 5.11 16.53
C LEU A 33 -5.91 5.65 17.77
N PRO A 34 -5.24 6.81 17.70
CA PRO A 34 -4.66 7.45 18.87
C PRO A 34 -5.71 7.73 19.95
N ARG A 35 -5.44 7.29 21.18
CA ARG A 35 -6.25 7.66 22.34
C ARG A 35 -5.91 9.09 22.77
N TYR A 36 -6.92 9.92 23.00
CA TYR A 36 -6.67 11.24 23.57
C TYR A 36 -5.95 11.13 24.92
N GLN A 37 -4.93 11.95 25.11
CA GLN A 37 -4.16 12.00 26.35
C GLN A 37 -3.95 13.44 26.81
N SER A 38 -4.07 13.66 28.12
CA SER A 38 -3.97 14.99 28.73
C SER A 38 -2.57 15.62 28.62
N LEU A 39 -1.52 14.79 28.57
CA LEU A 39 -0.13 15.22 28.39
C LEU A 39 0.15 15.76 26.98
N TRP A 40 -0.54 15.23 25.96
CA TRP A 40 -0.38 15.63 24.57
C TRP A 40 -1.74 15.83 23.92
N TYR A 41 -2.29 17.03 24.07
CA TYR A 41 -3.61 17.42 23.56
C TYR A 41 -3.80 17.23 22.05
N ASN A 42 -2.70 17.21 21.29
CA ASN A 42 -2.70 16.95 19.84
C ASN A 42 -2.66 15.46 19.48
N HIS A 43 -2.56 14.55 20.44
CA HIS A 43 -2.57 13.11 20.19
C HIS A 43 -4.02 12.62 20.05
N SER A 44 -4.64 12.94 18.91
CA SER A 44 -6.00 12.53 18.56
C SER A 44 -6.03 11.91 17.16
N ALA A 45 -7.05 11.10 16.89
CA ALA A 45 -7.30 10.54 15.56
C ALA A 45 -7.39 11.63 14.48
N LEU A 46 -8.15 12.71 14.74
CA LEU A 46 -8.30 13.82 13.81
C LEU A 46 -6.98 14.56 13.53
N SER A 47 -6.20 14.82 14.57
CA SER A 47 -4.89 15.47 14.41
C SER A 47 -3.93 14.59 13.61
N LYS A 48 -3.94 13.27 13.86
CA LYS A 48 -3.13 12.32 13.10
C LYS A 48 -3.58 12.23 11.64
N ASP A 49 -4.88 12.16 11.38
CA ASP A 49 -5.41 12.10 10.01
C ASP A 49 -5.07 13.35 9.21
N ARG A 50 -5.18 14.54 9.82
CA ARG A 50 -4.71 15.81 9.23
C ARG A 50 -3.21 15.79 8.96
N PHE A 51 -2.40 15.27 9.87
CA PHE A 51 -0.97 15.13 9.64
C PHE A 51 -0.69 14.19 8.45
N VAL A 52 -1.41 13.08 8.35
CA VAL A 52 -1.31 12.12 7.24
C VAL A 52 -1.69 12.79 5.92
N GLU A 53 -2.80 13.55 5.88
CA GLU A 53 -3.23 14.32 4.71
C GLU A 53 -2.18 15.36 4.28
N GLN A 54 -1.67 16.14 5.23
CA GLN A 54 -0.67 17.18 4.97
C GLN A 54 0.63 16.57 4.44
N MET A 55 1.08 15.47 5.05
CA MET A 55 2.31 14.81 4.63
C MET A 55 2.15 14.13 3.27
N PHE A 56 1.03 13.45 3.03
CA PHE A 56 0.68 12.90 1.72
C PHE A 56 0.70 14.00 0.64
N THR A 57 -0.05 15.08 0.87
CA THR A 57 -0.16 16.21 -0.07
C THR A 57 1.20 16.82 -0.35
N LYS A 58 2.01 17.04 0.70
CA LYS A 58 3.36 17.58 0.57
C LYS A 58 4.24 16.68 -0.28
N LEU A 59 4.28 15.38 0.00
CA LEU A 59 5.13 14.42 -0.70
C LEU A 59 4.74 14.28 -2.19
N VAL A 60 3.44 14.13 -2.47
CA VAL A 60 2.93 14.05 -3.85
C VAL A 60 3.19 15.34 -4.61
N THR A 61 2.88 16.50 -4.02
CA THR A 61 3.09 17.80 -4.66
C THR A 61 4.56 18.05 -4.93
N GLN A 62 5.42 17.82 -3.94
CA GLN A 62 6.86 17.96 -4.10
C GLN A 62 7.39 17.07 -5.22
N ARG A 63 6.92 15.82 -5.30
CA ARG A 63 7.36 14.91 -6.35
C ARG A 63 6.90 15.36 -7.74
N LYS A 64 5.64 15.79 -7.88
CA LYS A 64 5.12 16.35 -9.14
C LYS A 64 5.91 17.59 -9.57
N ILE A 65 6.25 18.50 -8.64
CA ILE A 65 7.08 19.68 -8.95
C ILE A 65 8.41 19.27 -9.60
N PHE A 66 9.09 18.24 -9.06
CA PHE A 66 10.34 17.75 -9.64
C PHE A 66 10.12 17.08 -11.00
N GLU A 67 9.09 16.25 -11.13
CA GLU A 67 8.76 15.54 -12.37
C GLU A 67 8.35 16.48 -13.52
N THR A 68 7.77 17.64 -13.22
CA THR A 68 7.35 18.64 -14.22
C THR A 68 8.35 19.78 -14.40
N ASN A 69 9.53 19.74 -13.76
CA ASN A 69 10.49 20.82 -13.83
C ASN A 69 11.26 20.79 -15.17
N SER A 70 11.00 21.79 -16.03
CA SER A 70 11.64 21.87 -17.35
C SER A 70 13.15 22.03 -17.27
N THR A 71 13.67 22.80 -16.31
CA THR A 71 15.13 22.98 -16.14
C THR A 71 15.79 21.65 -15.81
N MET A 72 15.21 20.86 -14.91
CA MET A 72 15.76 19.55 -14.55
C MET A 72 15.68 18.57 -15.73
N ALA A 73 14.62 18.65 -16.53
CA ALA A 73 14.47 17.86 -17.76
C ALA A 73 15.48 18.27 -18.84
N ASP A 74 15.68 19.57 -19.05
CA ASP A 74 16.60 20.12 -20.06
C ASP A 74 18.06 19.82 -19.70
N ASP A 75 18.41 19.87 -18.41
CA ASP A 75 19.75 19.63 -17.89
C ASP A 75 20.06 18.14 -17.63
N ASP A 76 19.09 17.23 -17.82
CA ASP A 76 19.18 15.80 -17.48
C ASP A 76 19.63 15.57 -16.01
N THR A 77 19.04 16.33 -15.09
CA THR A 77 19.38 16.31 -13.66
C THR A 77 18.26 15.79 -12.76
N ASP A 78 18.64 15.09 -11.70
CA ASP A 78 17.72 14.63 -10.65
C ASP A 78 17.58 15.65 -9.50
N GLU A 79 16.68 15.37 -8.55
CA GLU A 79 16.43 16.22 -7.37
C GLU A 79 17.65 16.40 -6.44
N TRP A 80 18.74 15.68 -6.69
CA TRP A 80 20.02 15.77 -5.98
C TRP A 80 21.15 16.32 -6.86
N SER A 81 20.82 16.89 -8.02
CA SER A 81 21.78 17.37 -9.03
C SER A 81 22.69 16.28 -9.61
N GLY A 82 22.24 15.02 -9.59
CA GLY A 82 22.88 13.90 -10.28
C GLY A 82 22.54 13.88 -11.78
N THR A 83 23.40 13.26 -12.60
CA THR A 83 23.24 13.16 -14.07
C THR A 83 22.27 12.05 -14.48
N ARG A 84 20.99 12.21 -14.14
CA ARG A 84 19.91 11.29 -14.51
C ARG A 84 18.59 12.04 -14.63
N SER A 85 17.84 11.77 -15.69
CA SER A 85 16.46 12.23 -15.84
C SER A 85 15.56 11.71 -14.71
N ILE A 86 14.70 12.58 -14.20
CA ILE A 86 13.64 12.19 -13.26
C ILE A 86 12.62 11.31 -13.99
N THR A 87 12.36 10.11 -13.44
CA THR A 87 11.24 9.28 -13.89
C THR A 87 9.91 9.85 -13.36
N PRO A 88 8.96 10.21 -14.23
CA PRO A 88 7.61 10.59 -13.82
C PRO A 88 6.89 9.37 -13.21
N ARG A 89 6.34 9.53 -12.01
CA ARG A 89 5.64 8.47 -11.28
C ARG A 89 4.28 8.93 -10.78
N PHE A 90 4.18 10.21 -10.38
CA PHE A 90 2.96 10.80 -9.83
C PHE A 90 2.28 11.72 -10.84
N THR A 91 3.03 12.30 -11.78
CA THR A 91 2.48 13.10 -12.87
C THR A 91 1.65 12.19 -13.79
N ASP A 92 0.39 12.54 -14.01
CA ASP A 92 -0.58 11.80 -14.84
C ASP A 92 -0.78 10.32 -14.46
N ASN A 93 -0.48 9.94 -13.21
CA ASN A 93 -0.63 8.58 -12.71
C ASN A 93 -1.47 8.54 -11.41
N PRO A 94 -2.81 8.57 -11.54
CA PRO A 94 -3.70 8.52 -10.38
C PRO A 94 -3.60 7.20 -9.61
N ASP A 95 -3.18 6.11 -10.26
CA ASP A 95 -3.02 4.80 -9.60
C ASP A 95 -1.88 4.82 -8.59
N CYS A 96 -0.75 5.46 -8.91
CA CYS A 96 0.34 5.66 -7.96
C CYS A 96 -0.07 6.52 -6.76
N GLU A 97 -0.79 7.63 -7.01
CA GLU A 97 -1.31 8.48 -5.93
C GLU A 97 -2.26 7.72 -5.00
N ASN A 98 -3.19 6.96 -5.57
CA ASN A 98 -4.14 6.15 -4.82
C ASN A 98 -3.44 5.02 -4.05
N ALA A 99 -2.48 4.33 -4.68
CA ALA A 99 -1.71 3.29 -4.01
C ALA A 99 -0.86 3.85 -2.86
N PHE A 100 -0.26 5.03 -3.04
CA PHE A 100 0.48 5.71 -1.99
C PHE A 100 -0.44 6.15 -0.84
N ARG A 101 -1.62 6.70 -1.16
CA ARG A 101 -2.63 7.07 -0.14
C ARG A 101 -3.06 5.86 0.67
N ASN A 102 -3.38 4.75 0.01
CA ASN A 102 -3.76 3.50 0.67
C ASN A 102 -2.65 3.00 1.59
N TYR A 103 -1.43 2.89 1.08
CA TYR A 103 -0.26 2.49 1.87
C TYR A 103 -0.05 3.39 3.08
N PHE A 104 -0.11 4.71 2.89
CA PHE A 104 0.18 5.67 3.95
C PHE A 104 -0.93 5.73 5.01
N CYS A 105 -2.19 5.60 4.60
CA CYS A 105 -3.32 5.49 5.53
C CYS A 105 -3.29 4.19 6.33
N TRP A 106 -3.08 3.04 5.69
CA TRP A 106 -3.04 1.74 6.37
C TRP A 106 -1.83 1.60 7.31
N LEU A 107 -0.71 2.25 6.98
CA LEU A 107 0.45 2.36 7.87
C LEU A 107 0.10 3.12 9.16
N ASN A 108 -0.69 4.19 9.03
CA ASN A 108 -1.02 5.07 10.15
C ASN A 108 -2.25 4.61 10.94
N PHE A 109 -3.18 3.91 10.30
CA PHE A 109 -4.42 3.40 10.87
C PHE A 109 -4.53 1.90 10.58
N PRO A 110 -3.67 1.09 11.24
CA PRO A 110 -3.66 -0.35 11.04
C PRO A 110 -4.96 -0.97 11.53
N ARG A 111 -5.35 -2.06 10.88
CA ARG A 111 -6.50 -2.88 11.27
C ARG A 111 -6.25 -3.51 12.64
N CYS A 112 -7.31 -3.69 13.41
CA CYS A 112 -7.30 -4.49 14.62
C CYS A 112 -7.81 -5.91 14.38
N ASP A 113 -7.27 -6.87 15.13
CA ASP A 113 -7.86 -8.19 15.25
C ASP A 113 -8.98 -8.23 16.31
N SER A 114 -9.57 -9.41 16.51
CA SER A 114 -10.62 -9.65 17.50
C SER A 114 -10.15 -9.50 18.95
N GLU A 115 -8.84 -9.51 19.20
CA GLU A 115 -8.26 -9.30 20.53
C GLU A 115 -7.96 -7.81 20.80
N GLY A 116 -8.29 -6.93 19.85
CA GLY A 116 -8.01 -5.50 19.95
C GLY A 116 -6.53 -5.16 19.74
N GLN A 117 -5.76 -6.04 19.08
CA GLN A 117 -4.36 -5.79 18.75
C GLN A 117 -4.24 -5.25 17.33
N SER A 118 -3.38 -4.26 17.14
CA SER A 118 -3.11 -3.72 15.81
C SER A 118 -2.25 -4.69 14.98
N LEU A 119 -2.61 -4.81 13.71
CA LEU A 119 -1.98 -5.73 12.77
C LEU A 119 -0.91 -5.02 11.93
N LEU A 120 0.20 -5.72 11.70
CA LEU A 120 1.25 -5.31 10.77
C LEU A 120 0.69 -5.12 9.35
N LEU A 121 1.37 -4.31 8.53
CA LEU A 121 0.97 -4.09 7.14
C LEU A 121 1.19 -5.34 6.29
N CYS A 122 0.26 -5.63 5.38
CA CYS A 122 0.41 -6.75 4.45
C CYS A 122 1.49 -6.45 3.41
N ARG A 123 2.28 -7.47 3.03
CA ARG A 123 3.32 -7.35 2.00
C ARG A 123 2.77 -6.85 0.67
N SER A 124 1.60 -7.34 0.30
CA SER A 124 0.90 -6.96 -0.93
C SER A 124 0.64 -5.46 -1.05
N VAL A 125 0.50 -4.74 0.08
CA VAL A 125 0.32 -3.29 0.06
C VAL A 125 1.58 -2.60 -0.43
N CYS A 126 2.73 -2.98 0.13
CA CYS A 126 4.02 -2.44 -0.28
C CYS A 126 4.28 -2.76 -1.76
N GLU A 127 4.02 -4.00 -2.18
CA GLU A 127 4.20 -4.42 -3.57
C GLU A 127 3.27 -3.67 -4.53
N ASN A 128 2.01 -3.48 -4.15
CA ASN A 128 1.05 -2.70 -4.95
C ASN A 128 1.49 -1.25 -5.09
N PHE A 129 1.95 -0.60 -4.02
CA PHE A 129 2.50 0.75 -4.08
C PHE A 129 3.71 0.81 -5.03
N MET A 130 4.66 -0.12 -4.88
CA MET A 130 5.85 -0.15 -5.73
C MET A 130 5.50 -0.40 -7.21
N ALA A 131 4.53 -1.27 -7.48
CA ALA A 131 4.07 -1.59 -8.82
C ALA A 131 3.30 -0.43 -9.48
N ALA A 132 2.31 0.16 -8.78
CA ALA A 132 1.49 1.25 -9.30
C ALA A 132 2.33 2.50 -9.62
N CYS A 133 3.37 2.75 -8.83
CA CYS A 133 4.33 3.83 -9.05
C CYS A 133 5.52 3.41 -9.95
N GLN A 134 5.45 2.25 -10.58
CA GLN A 134 6.41 1.75 -11.59
C GLN A 134 7.85 1.73 -11.08
N TYR A 135 8.07 1.44 -9.80
CA TYR A 135 9.42 1.24 -9.28
C TYR A 135 9.99 -0.06 -9.86
N SER A 136 11.26 -0.02 -10.26
CA SER A 136 11.96 -1.21 -10.69
C SER A 136 12.03 -2.23 -9.54
N SER A 137 11.91 -3.52 -9.85
CA SER A 137 11.75 -4.58 -8.84
C SER A 137 12.93 -4.71 -7.86
N ASP A 138 14.12 -4.25 -8.25
CA ASP A 138 15.31 -4.19 -7.39
C ASP A 138 15.21 -3.09 -6.31
N LEU A 139 14.36 -2.09 -6.51
CA LEU A 139 14.07 -1.04 -5.54
C LEU A 139 12.97 -1.42 -4.55
N TRP A 140 12.27 -2.54 -4.78
CA TRP A 140 11.17 -2.95 -3.92
C TRP A 140 11.70 -3.35 -2.55
N ARG A 141 11.24 -2.62 -1.52
CA ARG A 141 11.62 -2.85 -0.12
C ARG A 141 10.50 -3.54 0.67
N CYS A 142 9.90 -4.55 0.05
CA CYS A 142 8.76 -5.33 0.58
C CYS A 142 9.16 -6.76 0.97
N GLY A 143 10.42 -7.13 0.80
CA GLY A 143 10.95 -8.47 1.06
C GLY A 143 11.11 -8.82 2.53
N ASP A 144 11.85 -9.88 2.82
CA ASP A 144 12.02 -10.35 4.19
C ASP A 144 12.94 -9.44 5.02
N PRO A 145 12.67 -9.28 6.32
CA PRO A 145 13.52 -8.50 7.23
C PRO A 145 14.98 -8.99 7.28
N LYS A 146 15.22 -10.30 7.10
CA LYS A 146 16.58 -10.88 7.03
C LYS A 146 17.42 -10.35 5.85
N TYR A 147 16.77 -9.77 4.85
CA TYR A 147 17.41 -9.14 3.68
C TYR A 147 17.20 -7.61 3.69
N VAL A 148 16.77 -7.04 4.83
CA VAL A 148 16.29 -5.66 5.05
C VAL A 148 15.33 -5.15 3.97
N ASN A 149 14.49 -6.10 3.54
CA ASN A 149 13.35 -6.02 2.63
C ASN A 149 13.66 -6.08 1.12
N ALA A 150 14.79 -6.64 0.69
CA ALA A 150 14.96 -7.14 -0.67
C ALA A 150 14.55 -8.63 -0.81
N ARG A 151 14.52 -9.17 -2.03
CA ARG A 151 14.30 -10.62 -2.29
C ARG A 151 15.54 -11.48 -2.03
N SER A 152 16.71 -10.86 -2.09
CA SER A 152 18.02 -11.47 -1.83
C SER A 152 18.85 -10.54 -0.98
N ALA A 153 19.81 -11.10 -0.23
CA ALA A 153 20.74 -10.28 0.55
C ALA A 153 21.52 -9.35 -0.39
N GLU A 154 21.50 -8.05 -0.11
CA GLU A 154 22.41 -7.11 -0.77
C GLU A 154 23.84 -7.35 -0.26
N ILE A 155 24.80 -7.21 -1.17
CA ILE A 155 26.21 -7.38 -0.86
C ILE A 155 26.74 -6.03 -0.36
N SER A 156 27.14 -5.96 0.91
CA SER A 156 27.88 -4.79 1.40
C SER A 156 29.22 -4.68 0.68
N THR A 157 29.57 -3.46 0.30
CA THR A 157 30.91 -3.11 -0.19
C THR A 157 31.72 -2.34 0.85
N THR A 158 31.11 -2.00 1.99
CA THR A 158 31.72 -1.17 3.04
C THR A 158 32.34 -2.04 4.13
N TRP A 159 33.64 -1.83 4.36
CA TRP A 159 34.43 -2.57 5.33
C TRP A 159 34.71 -1.71 6.57
N VAL A 160 34.20 -2.11 7.73
CA VAL A 160 34.49 -1.43 9.01
C VAL A 160 34.88 -2.47 10.05
N GLY A 161 36.04 -2.31 10.68
CA GLY A 161 36.50 -3.23 11.74
C GLY A 161 36.62 -4.69 11.27
N GLN A 162 37.12 -4.91 10.05
CA GLN A 162 37.23 -6.23 9.42
C GLN A 162 35.91 -6.98 9.19
N LYS A 163 34.79 -6.25 9.19
CA LYS A 163 33.47 -6.80 8.89
C LYS A 163 32.84 -5.99 7.77
N LEU A 164 32.15 -6.71 6.89
CA LEU A 164 31.22 -6.09 5.95
C LEU A 164 30.08 -5.49 6.77
N VAL A 165 29.91 -4.18 6.71
CA VAL A 165 28.84 -3.47 7.41
C VAL A 165 27.76 -3.14 6.41
N TYR A 166 26.56 -3.63 6.69
CA TYR A 166 25.38 -3.34 5.90
C TYR A 166 24.29 -2.83 6.84
N TYR A 167 24.01 -1.53 6.81
CA TYR A 167 22.95 -0.93 7.62
C TYR A 167 22.05 -0.07 6.74
N ARG A 168 20.85 -0.57 6.45
CA ARG A 168 19.75 0.23 5.89
C ARG A 168 18.62 0.29 6.90
N ALA A 169 18.00 1.46 7.02
CA ALA A 169 16.81 1.61 7.82
C ALA A 169 15.68 0.72 7.26
N PRO A 170 14.87 0.06 8.10
CA PRO A 170 13.70 -0.68 7.64
C PRO A 170 12.76 0.23 6.86
N PHE A 171 12.15 -0.31 5.79
CA PHE A 171 11.16 0.43 5.02
C PHE A 171 9.91 0.69 5.89
N PRO A 172 9.21 1.83 5.75
CA PRO A 172 8.06 2.12 6.61
C PRO A 172 6.99 1.02 6.51
N GLY A 173 6.43 0.63 7.65
CA GLY A 173 5.49 -0.49 7.76
C GLY A 173 6.12 -1.88 7.82
N SER A 174 7.45 -1.99 7.72
CA SER A 174 8.13 -3.27 7.98
C SER A 174 8.22 -3.57 9.49
N PRO A 175 8.19 -4.86 9.89
CA PRO A 175 8.09 -6.04 9.03
C PRO A 175 6.70 -6.20 8.39
N PHE A 176 6.69 -6.62 7.12
CA PHE A 176 5.46 -6.96 6.41
C PHE A 176 5.05 -8.40 6.71
N LYS A 177 3.75 -8.67 6.65
CA LYS A 177 3.19 -10.01 6.79
C LYS A 177 2.44 -10.41 5.53
N ASP A 178 2.51 -11.68 5.15
CA ASP A 178 1.82 -12.18 3.96
C ASP A 178 0.32 -12.33 4.23
N ASN A 179 -0.50 -12.09 3.20
CA ASN A 179 -1.92 -12.41 3.28
C ASN A 179 -2.09 -13.91 3.40
N VAL A 180 -3.10 -14.33 4.14
CA VAL A 180 -3.51 -15.72 4.28
C VAL A 180 -4.94 -15.84 3.77
N VAL A 181 -5.23 -16.92 3.07
CA VAL A 181 -6.58 -17.26 2.60
C VAL A 181 -6.94 -18.59 3.25
N ASP A 182 -8.18 -18.68 3.73
CA ASP A 182 -8.77 -19.91 4.25
C ASP A 182 -8.90 -20.92 3.10
N PRO A 183 -8.28 -22.11 3.21
CA PRO A 183 -8.31 -23.10 2.13
C PRO A 183 -9.70 -23.68 1.86
N ASP A 184 -10.60 -23.65 2.84
CA ASP A 184 -11.94 -24.23 2.73
C ASP A 184 -12.95 -23.23 2.16
N THR A 185 -12.79 -21.94 2.51
CA THR A 185 -13.75 -20.89 2.13
C THR A 185 -13.25 -19.94 1.04
N ASP A 186 -11.97 -20.00 0.68
CA ASP A 186 -11.26 -19.07 -0.21
C ASP A 186 -11.39 -17.59 0.22
N LYS A 187 -11.71 -17.36 1.49
CA LYS A 187 -11.82 -16.02 2.07
C LYS A 187 -10.52 -15.62 2.74
N PRO A 188 -10.10 -14.35 2.64
CA PRO A 188 -8.87 -13.92 3.26
C PRO A 188 -9.04 -13.85 4.78
N VAL A 189 -8.06 -14.40 5.48
CA VAL A 189 -8.01 -14.44 6.95
C VAL A 189 -7.33 -13.18 7.44
N VAL A 190 -7.95 -12.52 8.41
CA VAL A 190 -7.47 -11.29 9.03
C VAL A 190 -6.16 -11.50 9.78
N VAL A 191 -5.03 -11.32 9.08
CA VAL A 191 -3.68 -11.53 9.65
C VAL A 191 -2.77 -10.31 9.57
N CYS A 192 -3.11 -9.34 8.72
CA CYS A 192 -2.35 -8.13 8.44
C CYS A 192 -3.29 -7.02 7.93
N THR A 193 -2.78 -5.80 7.76
CA THR A 193 -3.54 -4.65 7.27
C THR A 193 -3.32 -4.46 5.76
N PRO A 194 -4.36 -4.42 4.91
CA PRO A 194 -5.79 -4.46 5.27
C PRO A 194 -6.40 -5.86 5.32
N SER A 195 -5.74 -6.91 4.80
CA SER A 195 -6.28 -8.28 4.67
C SER A 195 -7.78 -8.27 4.33
N LEU A 196 -8.09 -7.74 3.13
CA LEU A 196 -9.45 -7.35 2.77
C LEU A 196 -10.31 -8.59 2.47
N GLU A 197 -11.23 -8.92 3.39
CA GLU A 197 -12.35 -9.86 3.15
C GLU A 197 -13.32 -9.41 2.06
N ASN A 198 -13.24 -8.16 1.62
CA ASN A 198 -14.15 -7.61 0.62
C ASN A 198 -13.39 -6.92 -0.51
N THR A 199 -13.65 -7.42 -1.73
CA THR A 199 -13.55 -6.75 -3.03
C THR A 199 -12.24 -6.88 -3.81
N ALA A 200 -12.12 -7.99 -4.53
CA ALA A 200 -12.31 -7.95 -5.97
C ALA A 200 -13.18 -9.16 -6.37
N GLN A 201 -14.50 -8.97 -6.43
CA GLN A 201 -15.28 -9.84 -7.31
C GLN A 201 -14.74 -9.52 -8.71
N SER A 202 -13.86 -10.37 -9.23
CA SER A 202 -13.66 -10.39 -10.67
C SER A 202 -15.05 -10.62 -11.25
N THR A 203 -15.63 -9.59 -11.86
CA THR A 203 -16.61 -9.81 -12.90
C THR A 203 -15.85 -10.52 -14.01
N LEU A 204 -15.65 -11.83 -13.85
CA LEU A 204 -15.58 -12.76 -14.94
C LEU A 204 -16.93 -12.65 -15.63
N THR A 205 -17.07 -11.62 -16.47
CA THR A 205 -18.07 -11.59 -17.52
C THR A 205 -17.87 -12.89 -18.28
N SER A 206 -18.75 -13.84 -18.00
CA SER A 206 -18.88 -15.12 -18.71
C SER A 206 -19.32 -14.82 -20.14
N THR A 207 -18.39 -14.33 -20.96
CA THR A 207 -18.54 -14.15 -22.41
C THR A 207 -18.69 -15.50 -23.12
N SER A 208 -18.43 -16.61 -22.41
CA SER A 208 -18.52 -17.96 -22.95
C SER A 208 -19.96 -18.39 -23.29
N ARG A 209 -20.99 -18.00 -22.51
CA ARG A 209 -22.36 -18.49 -22.75
C ARG A 209 -23.07 -17.84 -23.93
N VAL A 210 -22.80 -16.56 -24.23
CA VAL A 210 -23.43 -15.86 -25.35
C VAL A 210 -22.83 -16.31 -26.69
N VAL A 211 -21.52 -16.55 -26.74
CA VAL A 211 -20.84 -17.03 -27.96
C VAL A 211 -21.26 -18.46 -28.30
N LEU A 212 -21.43 -19.33 -27.30
CA LEU A 212 -21.90 -20.70 -27.52
C LEU A 212 -23.36 -20.76 -28.03
N LEU A 213 -24.23 -19.87 -27.56
CA LEU A 213 -25.62 -19.80 -28.04
C LEU A 213 -25.72 -19.23 -29.47
N LEU A 214 -24.89 -18.25 -29.81
CA LEU A 214 -24.83 -17.70 -31.17
C LEU A 214 -24.26 -18.72 -32.17
N LEU A 215 -23.22 -19.46 -31.81
CA LEU A 215 -22.66 -20.52 -32.66
C LEU A 215 -23.65 -21.67 -32.86
N ALA A 216 -24.39 -22.06 -31.81
CA ALA A 216 -25.43 -23.08 -31.91
C ALA A 216 -26.59 -22.62 -32.83
N ALA A 217 -27.03 -21.37 -32.72
CA ALA A 217 -28.07 -20.82 -33.59
C ALA A 217 -27.63 -20.74 -35.06
N ILE A 218 -26.38 -20.35 -35.32
CA ILE A 218 -25.82 -20.30 -36.69
C ILE A 218 -25.72 -21.71 -37.27
N LEU A 219 -25.25 -22.71 -36.51
CA LEU A 219 -25.23 -24.10 -36.97
C LEU A 219 -26.62 -24.64 -37.27
N TRP A 220 -27.62 -24.26 -36.47
CA TRP A 220 -29.01 -24.68 -36.68
C TRP A 220 -29.60 -24.08 -37.96
N CYS A 221 -29.32 -22.79 -38.24
CA CYS A 221 -29.73 -22.17 -39.49
C CYS A 221 -29.06 -22.81 -40.72
N ILE A 222 -27.77 -23.15 -40.65
CA ILE A 222 -27.06 -23.77 -41.78
C ILE A 222 -27.63 -25.17 -42.09
N LEU A 223 -28.01 -25.94 -41.06
CA LEU A 223 -28.59 -27.28 -41.20
C LEU A 223 -30.04 -27.30 -41.72
N ILE A 224 -30.79 -26.21 -41.55
CA ILE A 224 -32.18 -26.11 -42.02
C ILE A 224 -32.26 -25.63 -43.49
N PHE A 225 -31.23 -24.90 -43.96
CA PHE A 225 -31.20 -24.30 -45.29
C PHE A 225 -30.20 -24.97 -46.28
N SER A 226 -29.65 -26.14 -45.94
CA SER A 226 -28.91 -27.03 -46.86
C SER A 226 -29.71 -28.30 -47.12
#